data_AF-W5UTJ2-F1
#
_entry.id   AF-W5UTJ2-F1
#
_cell.length_a   1.000
_cell.length_b   1.000
_cell.length_c   1.000
_cell.angle_alpha   90.00
_cell.angle_beta   90.00
_cell.angle_gamma   90.00
#
_symmetry.space_group_name_H-M   'P 1'
#
loop_
_entity.id
_entity.type
_entity.pdbx_description
1 polymer ?
#
loop_
_entity_poly.entity_id
_entity_poly.type
_entity_poly.pdbx_seq_one_letter_code
_entity_poly.pdbx_strand_id
1 'polypeptide(L)'
;MKKLSKVRKDGLLQSQAFFYEAVGGLFGAGLWYLGRINQAIIRTGLTLVAILCVFIPRAMYDASTIQDVISNKVFGITLFGILLLIAVIIWNMVSLLMIFKGTQKDGYLVKINDWEKSEVFASNYNHIEHKSFSILEIEAGILDKHANLRSNHHPDCPNRD
;
A
#
# COMPACT_ATOMS: atom_id res chain seq x y z
N MET A 1 -9.35 -17.34 -2.61
CA MET A 1 -8.51 -16.13 -2.71
C MET A 1 -7.78 -15.95 -4.07
N LYS A 2 -8.10 -16.71 -5.13
CA LYS A 2 -7.47 -16.58 -6.48
C LYS A 2 -7.55 -15.18 -7.14
N LYS A 3 -8.38 -14.26 -6.64
CA LYS A 3 -8.54 -12.90 -7.17
C LYS A 3 -7.53 -11.88 -6.65
N LEU A 4 -6.79 -12.18 -5.57
CA LEU A 4 -5.80 -11.28 -4.95
C LEU A 4 -4.35 -11.77 -5.18
N SER A 5 -4.06 -12.37 -6.33
CA SER A 5 -2.76 -12.97 -6.64
C SER A 5 -1.87 -12.10 -7.54
N LYS A 6 -2.22 -10.83 -7.73
CA LYS A 6 -1.45 -9.93 -8.59
C LYS A 6 -0.19 -9.42 -7.90
N VAL A 7 0.91 -9.39 -8.65
CA VAL A 7 2.25 -8.99 -8.20
C VAL A 7 2.84 -8.00 -9.18
N ARG A 8 3.30 -6.87 -8.66
CA ARG A 8 4.02 -5.85 -9.43
C ARG A 8 5.47 -6.28 -9.64
N LYS A 9 6.13 -5.74 -10.68
CA LYS A 9 7.56 -6.03 -10.97
C LYS A 9 8.51 -5.81 -9.78
N ASP A 10 8.17 -4.87 -8.91
CA ASP A 10 8.97 -4.53 -7.72
C ASP A 10 8.66 -5.44 -6.49
N GLY A 11 7.80 -6.45 -6.65
CA GLY A 11 7.41 -7.38 -5.58
C GLY A 11 6.20 -6.95 -4.73
N LEU A 12 5.53 -5.84 -5.06
CA LEU A 12 4.30 -5.42 -4.38
C LEU A 12 3.15 -6.40 -4.64
N LEU A 13 2.47 -6.83 -3.57
CA LEU A 13 1.40 -7.82 -3.61
C LEU A 13 0.04 -7.16 -3.45
N GLN A 14 -0.91 -7.52 -4.32
CA GLN A 14 -2.30 -7.07 -4.19
C GLN A 14 -2.95 -7.53 -2.89
N SER A 15 -2.64 -8.75 -2.42
CA SER A 15 -3.13 -9.29 -1.16
C SER A 15 -2.66 -8.47 0.05
N GLN A 16 -1.39 -8.05 0.05
CA GLN A 16 -0.85 -7.18 1.10
C GLN A 16 -1.48 -5.78 1.04
N ALA A 17 -1.63 -5.19 -0.15
CA ALA A 17 -2.32 -3.92 -0.31
C ALA A 17 -3.75 -3.98 0.25
N PHE A 18 -4.47 -5.07 -0.03
CA PHE A 18 -5.82 -5.31 0.49
C PHE A 18 -5.82 -5.45 2.02
N PHE A 19 -4.89 -6.21 2.59
CA PHE A 19 -4.78 -6.40 4.03
C PHE A 19 -4.47 -5.09 4.77
N TYR A 20 -3.49 -4.31 4.29
CA TYR A 20 -3.16 -3.01 4.86
C TYR A 20 -4.33 -2.03 4.78
N GLU A 21 -5.07 -2.04 3.67
CA GLU A 21 -6.27 -1.22 3.54
C GLU A 21 -7.42 -1.69 4.46
N ALA A 22 -7.53 -3.00 4.74
CA ALA A 22 -8.59 -3.54 5.58
C ALA A 22 -8.34 -3.27 7.07
N VAL A 23 -7.09 -3.38 7.52
CA VAL A 23 -6.72 -3.20 8.94
C VAL A 23 -6.45 -1.73 9.27
N GLY A 24 -5.76 -1.02 8.37
CA GLY A 24 -5.26 0.34 8.62
C GLY A 24 -5.72 1.39 7.60
N GLY A 25 -6.70 1.07 6.74
CA GLY A 25 -7.04 1.95 5.62
C GLY A 25 -7.79 3.23 6.00
N LEU A 26 -8.35 3.34 7.22
CA LEU A 26 -8.78 4.64 7.77
C LEU A 26 -7.60 5.62 7.85
N PHE A 27 -6.43 5.14 8.26
CA PHE A 27 -5.18 5.91 8.26
C PHE A 27 -4.41 5.78 6.94
N GLY A 28 -5.08 5.36 5.86
CA GLY A 28 -4.48 5.30 4.52
C GLY A 28 -3.34 4.30 4.35
N ALA A 29 -3.21 3.28 5.21
CA ALA A 29 -2.10 2.32 5.15
C ALA A 29 -1.99 1.59 3.81
N GLY A 30 -3.12 1.18 3.20
CA GLY A 30 -3.11 0.54 1.88
C GLY A 30 -2.73 1.51 0.76
N LEU A 31 -3.16 2.78 0.84
CA LEU A 31 -2.74 3.84 -0.08
C LEU A 31 -1.25 4.14 0.03
N TRP A 32 -0.72 4.15 1.25
CA TRP A 32 0.71 4.32 1.52
C TRP A 32 1.52 3.18 0.90
N TYR A 33 1.09 1.94 1.15
CA TYR A 33 1.70 0.75 0.55
C TYR A 33 1.69 0.80 -0.97
N LEU A 34 0.62 1.31 -1.59
CA LEU A 34 0.54 1.50 -3.04
C LEU A 34 1.33 2.71 -3.57
N GLY A 35 2.08 3.44 -2.73
CA GLY A 35 2.88 4.61 -3.12
C GLY A 35 2.06 5.88 -3.37
N ARG A 36 0.77 5.92 -2.98
CA ARG A 36 -0.09 7.10 -3.12
C ARG A 36 -0.06 7.97 -1.85
N ILE A 37 1.13 8.42 -1.50
CA ILE A 37 1.42 9.12 -0.24
C ILE A 37 0.52 10.33 -0.02
N ASN A 38 0.30 11.16 -1.04
CA ASN A 38 -0.57 12.35 -0.93
C ASN A 38 -2.00 11.98 -0.50
N GLN A 39 -2.57 10.91 -1.05
CA GLN A 39 -3.92 10.50 -0.68
C GLN A 39 -3.97 9.84 0.70
N ALA A 40 -2.91 9.10 1.06
CA ALA A 40 -2.78 8.52 2.40
C ALA A 40 -2.73 9.60 3.48
N ILE A 41 -1.96 10.68 3.26
CA ILE A 41 -1.85 11.82 4.18
C ILE A 41 -3.19 12.54 4.30
N ILE A 42 -3.86 12.84 3.17
CA ILE A 42 -5.18 13.50 3.19
C ILE A 42 -6.18 12.68 4.01
N ARG A 43 -6.24 11.37 3.78
CA ARG A 43 -7.18 10.52 4.51
C ARG A 43 -6.84 10.43 5.99
N THR A 44 -5.57 10.30 6.34
CA THR A 44 -5.10 10.30 7.72
C THR A 44 -5.49 11.59 8.43
N GLY A 45 -5.23 12.74 7.80
CA GLY A 45 -5.60 14.05 8.33
C GLY A 45 -7.11 14.19 8.55
N LEU A 46 -7.92 13.81 7.57
CA LEU A 46 -9.39 13.84 7.69
C LEU A 46 -9.89 12.92 8.81
N THR A 47 -9.31 11.73 8.95
CA THR A 47 -9.65 10.77 10.01
C THR A 47 -9.35 11.35 11.39
N LEU A 48 -8.16 11.92 11.56
CA LEU A 48 -7.77 12.56 12.82
C LEU A 48 -8.68 13.74 13.15
N VAL A 49 -8.94 14.63 12.19
CA VAL A 49 -9.86 15.76 12.39
C VAL A 49 -11.26 15.28 12.78
N ALA A 50 -11.80 14.25 12.11
CA ALA A 50 -13.11 13.69 12.42
C ALA A 50 -13.15 13.12 13.86
N ILE A 51 -12.15 12.34 14.24
CA ILE A 51 -12.01 11.77 15.60
C ILE A 51 -11.95 12.91 16.63
N LEU A 52 -11.10 13.91 16.42
CA LEU A 52 -10.94 15.03 17.35
C LEU A 52 -12.24 15.85 17.50
N CYS A 53 -12.98 16.06 16.41
CA CYS A 53 -14.30 16.72 16.44
C CYS A 53 -15.36 15.93 17.22
N VAL A 54 -15.19 14.62 17.40
CA VAL A 54 -16.09 13.80 18.23
C VAL A 54 -15.64 13.77 19.68
N PHE A 55 -14.36 13.47 19.91
CA PHE A 55 -13.86 13.23 21.27
C PHE A 55 -13.64 14.51 22.07
N ILE A 56 -13.08 15.58 21.48
CA ILE A 56 -12.78 16.81 22.22
C ILE A 56 -14.07 17.47 22.75
N PRO A 57 -15.11 17.73 21.91
CA PRO A 57 -16.32 18.38 22.41
C PRO A 57 -17.05 17.52 23.43
N ARG A 58 -17.03 16.20 23.27
CA ARG A 58 -17.64 15.27 24.23
C ARG A 58 -16.92 15.30 25.58
N ALA A 59 -15.59 15.22 25.58
CA ALA A 59 -14.79 15.32 26.80
C ALA A 59 -14.98 16.67 27.51
N MET A 60 -15.05 17.78 26.75
CA MET A 60 -15.33 19.11 27.30
C MET A 60 -16.74 19.19 27.92
N TYR A 61 -17.74 18.57 27.30
CA TYR A 61 -19.10 18.54 27.83
C TYR A 61 -19.16 17.78 29.15
N ASP A 62 -18.56 16.59 29.20
CA ASP A 62 -18.55 15.74 30.39
C ASP A 62 -17.77 16.38 31.56
N ALA A 63 -16.76 17.22 31.28
CA ALA A 63 -15.98 17.93 32.29
C ALA A 63 -16.57 19.29 32.73
N SER A 64 -17.57 19.82 32.03
CA SER A 64 -18.11 21.16 32.29
C SER A 64 -19.20 21.16 33.36
N THR A 65 -19.26 22.23 34.16
CA THR A 65 -20.34 22.48 35.13
C THR A 65 -21.55 23.19 34.52
N ILE A 66 -21.47 23.66 33.26
CA ILE A 66 -22.50 24.45 32.58
C ILE A 66 -23.01 23.71 31.33
N GLN A 67 -23.37 22.43 31.50
CA GLN A 67 -23.71 21.52 30.41
C GLN A 67 -24.91 21.99 29.57
N ASP A 68 -25.95 22.54 30.22
CA ASP A 68 -27.17 22.95 29.54
C ASP A 68 -26.96 24.08 28.52
N VAL A 69 -25.99 24.97 28.77
CA VAL A 69 -25.69 26.11 27.89
C VAL A 69 -24.87 25.68 26.66
N ILE A 70 -24.00 24.68 26.82
CA ILE A 70 -23.06 24.24 25.77
C ILE A 70 -23.57 23.04 24.96
N SER A 71 -24.60 22.34 25.45
CA SER A 71 -25.13 21.09 24.88
C SER A 71 -25.36 21.16 23.37
N ASN A 72 -26.10 22.17 22.89
CA ASN A 72 -26.42 22.31 21.47
C ASN A 72 -25.18 22.53 20.59
N LYS A 73 -24.18 23.27 21.09
CA LYS A 73 -22.94 23.53 20.35
C LYS A 73 -22.07 22.29 20.29
N VAL A 74 -21.93 21.58 21.40
CA VAL A 74 -21.20 20.31 21.48
C VAL A 74 -21.84 19.29 20.55
N PHE A 75 -23.17 19.17 20.57
CA PHE A 75 -23.90 18.25 19.71
C PHE A 75 -23.65 18.56 18.22
N GLY A 76 -23.73 19.83 17.82
CA GLY A 76 -23.48 20.24 16.43
C GLY A 76 -22.07 19.85 15.93
N ILE A 77 -21.03 20.11 16.72
CA ILE A 77 -19.64 19.77 16.35
C ILE A 77 -19.45 18.24 16.32
N THR A 78 -20.01 17.53 17.30
CA THR A 78 -19.92 16.07 17.38
C THR A 78 -20.61 15.42 16.17
N LEU A 79 -21.80 15.90 15.79
CA LEU A 79 -22.53 15.41 14.63
C LEU A 79 -21.74 15.64 13.34
N PHE A 80 -21.13 16.81 13.17
CA PHE A 80 -20.24 17.09 12.04
C PHE A 80 -19.06 16.11 11.98
N GLY A 81 -18.41 15.86 13.12
CA GLY A 81 -17.31 14.88 13.22
C GLY A 81 -17.75 13.46 12.83
N ILE A 82 -18.94 13.03 13.27
CA ILE A 82 -19.51 11.72 12.91
C ILE A 82 -19.76 11.63 11.39
N LEU A 83 -20.37 12.65 10.79
CA LEU A 83 -20.64 12.68 9.35
C LEU A 83 -19.33 12.62 8.54
N LEU A 84 -18.30 13.35 8.99
CA LEU A 84 -16.99 13.31 8.37
C LEU A 84 -16.36 11.92 8.49
N LEU A 85 -16.47 11.26 9.64
CA LEU A 85 -15.97 9.91 9.86
C LEU A 85 -16.68 8.88 8.95
N ILE A 86 -18.00 9.00 8.80
CA ILE A 86 -18.78 8.16 7.87
C ILE A 86 -18.29 8.33 6.43
N ALA A 87 -18.03 9.57 5.99
CA ALA A 87 -17.50 9.82 4.66
C ALA A 87 -16.12 9.16 4.44
N VAL A 88 -15.25 9.20 5.46
CA VAL A 88 -13.94 8.53 5.43
C VAL A 88 -14.09 7.01 5.39
N ILE A 89 -15.00 6.43 6.16
CA ILE A 89 -15.30 4.99 6.15
C ILE A 89 -15.80 4.56 4.76
N ILE A 90 -16.70 5.33 4.15
CA ILE A 90 -17.18 5.07 2.78
C ILE A 90 -16.01 5.11 1.81
N TRP A 91 -15.11 6.09 1.92
CA TRP A 91 -13.92 6.16 1.07
C TRP A 91 -12.98 4.95 1.27
N ASN A 92 -12.78 4.50 2.50
CA ASN A 92 -12.01 3.27 2.76
C ASN A 92 -12.68 2.03 2.12
N MET A 93 -13.99 1.88 2.25
CA MET A 93 -14.74 0.79 1.62
C MET A 93 -14.64 0.80 0.09
N VAL A 94 -14.75 1.98 -0.53
CA VAL A 94 -14.58 2.15 -1.97
C VAL A 94 -13.15 1.78 -2.39
N SER A 95 -12.14 2.12 -1.57
CA SER A 95 -10.74 1.77 -1.84
C SER A 95 -10.50 0.27 -1.75
N LEU A 96 -11.06 -0.40 -0.74
CA LEU A 96 -11.03 -1.86 -0.61
C LEU A 96 -11.64 -2.54 -1.84
N LEU A 97 -12.80 -2.05 -2.30
CA LEU A 97 -13.45 -2.58 -3.50
C LEU A 97 -12.60 -2.37 -4.76
N MET A 98 -11.96 -1.21 -4.91
CA MET A 98 -11.07 -0.93 -6.04
C MET A 98 -9.82 -1.82 -6.02
N ILE A 99 -9.23 -2.07 -4.85
CA ILE A 99 -8.09 -2.99 -4.71
C ILE A 99 -8.53 -4.42 -5.03
N PHE A 100 -9.69 -4.85 -4.52
CA PHE A 100 -10.24 -6.18 -4.78
C PHE A 100 -10.55 -6.42 -6.27
N LYS A 101 -11.11 -5.42 -6.96
CA LYS A 101 -11.35 -5.45 -8.41
C LYS A 101 -10.10 -5.18 -9.25
N GLY A 102 -8.99 -4.81 -8.61
CA GLY A 102 -7.72 -4.43 -9.24
C GLY A 102 -7.80 -3.15 -10.09
N THR A 103 -8.82 -2.33 -9.90
CA THR A 103 -8.97 -1.04 -10.60
C THR A 103 -8.22 0.09 -9.91
N GLN A 104 -7.77 -0.12 -8.66
CA GLN A 104 -6.98 0.86 -7.93
C GLN A 104 -5.66 1.08 -8.65
N LYS A 105 -5.30 2.36 -8.81
CA LYS A 105 -4.01 2.77 -9.34
C LYS A 105 -2.96 2.82 -8.23
N ASP A 106 -1.72 2.51 -8.56
CA ASP A 106 -0.56 2.73 -7.70
C ASP A 106 -0.02 4.17 -7.81
N GLY A 107 1.09 4.45 -7.12
CA GLY A 107 1.80 5.74 -7.16
C GLY A 107 2.35 6.09 -8.55
N TYR A 108 2.51 5.11 -9.44
CA TYR A 108 2.91 5.27 -10.83
C TYR A 108 1.71 5.32 -11.79
N LEU A 109 0.49 5.41 -11.23
CA LEU A 109 -0.78 5.47 -11.96
C LEU A 109 -1.12 4.20 -12.76
N VAL A 110 -0.43 3.10 -12.50
CA VAL A 110 -0.68 1.78 -13.11
C VAL A 110 -1.76 1.05 -12.30
N LYS A 111 -2.73 0.42 -12.98
CA LYS A 111 -3.78 -0.34 -12.29
C LYS A 111 -3.24 -1.67 -11.82
N ILE A 112 -3.70 -2.13 -10.66
CA ILE A 112 -3.35 -3.46 -10.13
C ILE A 112 -3.70 -4.60 -11.11
N ASN A 113 -4.74 -4.46 -11.92
CA ASN A 113 -5.09 -5.47 -12.94
C ASN A 113 -4.00 -5.66 -14.00
N ASP A 114 -3.22 -4.62 -14.27
CA ASP A 114 -2.12 -4.64 -15.25
C ASP A 114 -0.85 -5.30 -14.67
N TRP A 115 -0.87 -5.67 -13.39
CA TRP A 115 0.21 -6.42 -12.76
C TRP A 115 0.20 -7.90 -13.17
N GLU A 116 1.34 -8.56 -13.00
CA GLU A 116 1.52 -9.98 -13.33
C GLU A 116 0.85 -10.88 -12.29
N LYS A 117 0.60 -12.16 -12.61
CA LYS A 117 0.09 -13.13 -11.64
C LYS A 117 1.25 -13.74 -10.84
N SER A 118 1.09 -13.93 -9.53
CA SER A 118 2.14 -14.44 -8.64
C SER A 118 2.69 -15.80 -9.06
N GLU A 119 1.84 -16.68 -9.61
CA GLU A 119 2.24 -18.01 -10.10
C GLU A 119 3.23 -17.92 -11.27
N VAL A 120 3.08 -16.92 -12.15
CA VAL A 120 3.97 -16.66 -13.29
C VAL A 120 5.25 -15.96 -12.83
N PHE A 121 5.14 -15.09 -11.82
CA PHE A 121 6.31 -14.42 -11.25
C PHE A 121 7.24 -15.40 -10.51
N ALA A 122 6.68 -16.35 -9.76
CA ALA A 122 7.44 -17.40 -9.08
C ALA A 122 8.17 -18.33 -10.06
N SER A 123 7.56 -18.68 -11.20
CA SER A 123 8.25 -19.50 -12.22
C SER A 123 9.41 -18.76 -12.89
N ASN A 124 9.35 -17.43 -13.00
CA ASN A 124 10.42 -16.63 -13.61
C ASN A 124 11.64 -16.43 -12.71
N TYR A 125 11.51 -16.58 -11.39
CA TYR A 125 12.63 -16.48 -10.43
C TYR A 125 13.21 -17.83 -9.98
N ASN A 126 12.55 -18.94 -10.30
CA ASN A 126 13.06 -20.29 -9.98
C ASN A 126 14.29 -20.70 -10.81
N HIS A 127 14.82 -19.83 -11.67
CA HIS A 127 16.07 -20.04 -12.39
C HIS A 127 17.21 -19.14 -11.90
N ILE A 128 17.34 -18.95 -10.58
CA ILE A 128 18.65 -18.61 -10.02
C ILE A 128 19.39 -19.94 -9.86
N GLU A 129 20.20 -20.29 -10.87
CA GLU A 129 21.16 -21.39 -10.75
C GLU A 129 22.11 -21.09 -9.58
N HIS A 130 21.88 -21.72 -8.44
CA HIS A 130 22.87 -21.76 -7.36
C HIS A 130 24.02 -22.67 -7.82
N LYS A 131 24.97 -22.13 -8.58
CA LYS A 131 26.26 -22.79 -8.80
C LYS A 131 27.02 -22.76 -7.48
N SER A 132 27.09 -23.91 -6.82
CA SER A 132 28.02 -24.13 -5.72
C SER A 132 29.39 -24.42 -6.34
N PHE A 133 30.38 -23.57 -6.05
CA PHE A 133 31.76 -23.77 -6.47
C PHE A 133 32.52 -24.48 -5.35
N SER A 134 33.33 -25.47 -5.71
CA SER A 134 34.22 -26.12 -4.75
C SER A 134 35.45 -25.24 -4.48
N ILE A 135 36.05 -25.36 -3.29
CA ILE A 135 37.25 -24.60 -2.90
C ILE A 135 38.41 -24.84 -3.89
N LEU A 136 38.50 -26.05 -4.44
CA LEU A 136 39.48 -26.43 -5.47
C LEU A 136 39.32 -25.66 -6.79
N GLU A 137 38.09 -25.29 -7.20
CA GLU A 137 37.84 -24.51 -8.42
C GLU A 137 38.19 -23.02 -8.24
N ILE A 138 38.12 -22.52 -7.01
CA ILE A 138 38.54 -21.15 -6.65
C ILE A 138 40.07 -21.05 -6.70
N GLU A 139 40.76 -22.06 -6.16
CA GLU A 139 42.24 -22.10 -6.12
C GLU A 139 42.87 -22.39 -7.51
N ALA A 140 42.13 -23.02 -8.42
CA ALA A 140 42.54 -23.24 -9.82
C ALA A 140 42.42 -21.98 -10.71
N GLY A 141 42.02 -20.83 -10.17
CA GLY A 141 41.98 -19.55 -10.90
C GLY A 141 40.84 -19.41 -11.92
N ILE A 142 39.80 -20.26 -11.83
CA ILE A 142 38.66 -20.22 -12.78
C ILE A 142 37.75 -19.00 -12.54
N LEU A 143 37.81 -18.39 -11.35
CA LEU A 143 36.98 -17.22 -11.01
C LEU A 143 37.33 -15.95 -11.82
N ASP A 144 38.56 -15.84 -12.33
CA ASP A 144 39.02 -14.62 -13.00
C ASP A 144 38.54 -14.52 -14.46
N LYS A 145 38.05 -15.63 -15.06
CA LYS A 145 37.38 -15.59 -16.37
C LYS A 145 35.90 -15.19 -16.30
N HIS A 146 35.28 -15.20 -15.11
CA HIS A 146 33.85 -14.92 -14.92
C HIS A 146 33.56 -13.64 -14.13
N ALA A 147 34.58 -12.85 -13.78
CA ALA A 147 34.43 -11.51 -13.18
C ALA A 147 33.82 -10.45 -14.13
N ASN A 148 33.33 -10.84 -15.32
CA ASN A 148 32.54 -9.99 -16.21
C ASN A 148 31.01 -10.07 -15.95
N LEU A 149 30.56 -10.78 -14.91
CA LEU A 149 29.12 -10.85 -14.59
C LEU A 149 28.57 -9.59 -13.88
N ARG A 150 29.40 -8.61 -13.54
CA ARG A 150 28.93 -7.27 -13.12
C ARG A 150 28.64 -6.31 -14.30
N SER A 151 28.96 -6.68 -15.53
CA SER A 151 28.67 -5.84 -16.73
C SER A 151 27.51 -6.34 -17.59
N ASN A 152 26.78 -7.38 -17.18
CA ASN A 152 25.62 -7.87 -17.94
C ASN A 152 24.36 -7.03 -17.66
N HIS A 153 24.41 -5.75 -18.02
CA HIS A 153 23.26 -5.16 -18.71
C HIS A 153 23.16 -5.89 -20.06
N HIS A 154 22.02 -6.52 -20.33
CA HIS A 154 21.76 -7.25 -21.56
C HIS A 154 21.95 -6.31 -22.78
N PRO A 155 22.75 -6.67 -23.80
CA PRO A 155 22.93 -5.86 -25.01
C PRO A 155 21.76 -5.92 -26.01
N ASP A 156 20.65 -6.61 -25.69
CA ASP A 156 19.46 -6.66 -26.56
C ASP A 156 18.54 -5.45 -26.32
N CYS A 157 19.04 -4.27 -26.70
CA CYS A 157 18.21 -3.26 -27.32
C CYS A 157 17.86 -3.77 -28.72
N PRO A 158 16.58 -3.88 -29.12
CA PRO A 158 16.24 -4.30 -30.47
C PRO A 158 16.71 -3.24 -31.48
N ASN A 159 17.61 -3.63 -32.38
CA ASN A 159 17.90 -2.87 -33.59
C ASN A 159 16.61 -2.82 -34.44
N ARG A 160 16.11 -1.61 -34.67
CA ARG A 160 15.20 -1.33 -35.78
C ARG A 160 16.05 -1.09 -37.02
N ASP A 161 15.68 -1.75 -38.12
CA ASP A 161 16.13 -1.44 -39.47
C ASP A 161 15.92 0.05 -39.81
#